data_AF-A0A930V0B3-F1
#
_entry.id   AF-A0A930V0B3-F1
#
_cell.length_a   1.000
_cell.length_b   1.000
_cell.length_c   1.000
_cell.angle_alpha   90.00
_cell.angle_beta   90.00
_cell.angle_gamma   90.00
#
_symmetry.space_group_name_H-M   'P 1'
#
loop_
_entity.id
_entity.type
_entity.pdbx_description
1 polymer ?
#
loop_
_entity_poly.entity_id
_entity_poly.type
_entity_poly.pdbx_seq_one_letter_code
_entity_poly.pdbx_strand_id
1 'polypeptide(L)'
;MDLGVDTAVVARGGDRVNDLAHQLGDLVHRAETAVREVTSTTGHDDLARTLASLLSTMEHSHRRVVESLTQHAQELHVAAQAYERIDAELGAAVEVTQ
;
A
#
# COMPACT_ATOMS: atom_id res chain seq x y z
N MET A 1 -28.93 -16.23 6.05
CA MET A 1 -27.79 -16.69 5.23
C MET A 1 -26.77 -15.59 5.34
N ASP A 2 -25.68 -15.82 6.06
CA ASP A 2 -24.58 -14.86 6.19
C ASP A 2 -23.72 -15.01 4.93
N LEU A 3 -23.80 -14.06 3.99
CA LEU A 3 -22.99 -14.05 2.75
C LEU A 3 -21.56 -13.57 3.05
N GLY A 4 -21.03 -14.06 4.17
CA GLY A 4 -19.96 -13.52 5.00
C GLY A 4 -18.63 -13.28 4.31
N VAL A 5 -18.58 -12.21 3.52
CA VAL A 5 -17.39 -11.36 3.52
C VAL A 5 -17.51 -10.53 4.79
N ASP A 6 -16.74 -10.86 5.82
CA ASP A 6 -16.59 -10.00 6.99
C ASP A 6 -15.94 -8.70 6.50
N THR A 7 -16.78 -7.70 6.17
CA THR A 7 -16.37 -6.44 5.56
C THR A 7 -15.37 -5.70 6.44
N ALA A 8 -15.45 -5.91 7.76
CA ALA A 8 -14.47 -5.42 8.71
C ALA A 8 -13.12 -6.12 8.57
N VAL A 9 -13.06 -7.40 8.16
CA VAL A 9 -11.78 -8.07 7.79
C VAL A 9 -11.20 -7.48 6.51
N VAL A 10 -12.03 -7.21 5.49
CA VAL A 10 -11.56 -6.62 4.22
C VAL A 10 -11.05 -5.20 4.42
N ALA A 11 -11.76 -4.37 5.18
CA ALA A 11 -11.33 -3.01 5.53
C ALA A 11 -10.01 -3.02 6.31
N ARG A 12 -9.91 -3.85 7.36
CA ARG A 12 -8.65 -4.04 8.13
C ARG A 12 -7.51 -4.55 7.26
N GLY A 13 -7.80 -5.37 6.25
CA GLY A 13 -6.83 -5.82 5.25
C GLY A 13 -6.29 -4.66 4.42
N GLY A 14 -7.17 -3.78 3.95
CA GLY A 14 -6.80 -2.55 3.25
C GLY A 14 -5.91 -1.63 4.10
N ASP A 15 -6.30 -1.38 5.36
CA ASP A 15 -5.51 -0.56 6.30
C ASP A 15 -4.10 -1.14 6.48
N ARG A 16 -4.00 -2.46 6.65
CA ARG A 16 -2.71 -3.14 6.84
C ARG A 16 -1.84 -3.09 5.60
N VAL A 17 -2.41 -3.19 4.40
CA VAL A 17 -1.68 -3.01 3.14
C VAL A 17 -1.14 -1.59 3.03
N ASN A 18 -1.94 -0.59 3.41
CA ASN A 18 -1.54 0.80 3.41
C ASN A 18 -0.41 1.06 4.43
N ASP A 19 -0.47 0.49 5.63
CA ASP A 19 0.60 0.59 6.63
C ASP A 19 1.91 -0.03 6.12
N LEU A 20 1.84 -1.19 5.47
CA LEU A 20 3.01 -1.84 4.87
C LEU A 20 3.61 -0.99 3.73
N ALA A 21 2.77 -0.33 2.93
CA ALA A 21 3.23 0.58 1.88
C ALA A 21 4.00 1.78 2.48
N HIS A 22 3.51 2.36 3.58
CA HIS A 22 4.21 3.44 4.29
C HIS A 22 5.54 2.96 4.90
N GLN A 23 5.56 1.80 5.56
CA GLN A 23 6.77 1.22 6.13
C GLN A 23 7.84 0.93 5.07
N LEU A 24 7.41 0.46 3.89
CA LEU A 24 8.28 0.27 2.74
C LEU A 24 8.85 1.61 2.24
N GLY A 25 8.00 2.65 2.21
CA GLY A 25 8.40 4.07 2.03
C GLY A 25 9.57 4.48 2.90
N ASP A 26 9.39 4.36 4.20
CA ASP A 26 10.39 4.78 5.18
C ASP A 26 11.70 3.98 5.08
N LEU A 27 11.61 2.69 4.73
CA LEU A 27 12.79 1.85 4.58
C LEU A 27 13.61 2.22 3.35
N VAL A 28 12.95 2.47 2.21
CA VAL A 28 13.63 2.91 0.99
C VAL A 28 14.25 4.29 1.17
N HIS A 29 13.55 5.24 1.79
CA HIS A 29 14.08 6.56 2.06
C HIS A 29 15.34 6.53 2.96
N ARG A 30 15.36 5.64 3.97
CA ARG A 30 16.56 5.42 4.80
C ARG A 30 17.71 4.83 4.00
N ALA A 31 17.44 3.88 3.10
CA ALA A 31 18.46 3.30 2.22
C ALA A 31 19.05 4.35 1.28
N GLU A 32 18.22 5.22 0.69
CA GLU A 32 18.66 6.34 -0.14
C GLU A 32 19.58 7.28 0.62
N THR A 33 19.20 7.63 1.85
CA THR A 33 19.98 8.53 2.72
C THR A 33 21.35 7.91 3.02
N ALA A 34 21.38 6.65 3.44
CA ALA A 34 22.63 5.94 3.75
C ALA A 34 23.54 5.84 2.52
N VAL A 35 22.98 5.56 1.35
CA VAL A 35 23.79 5.48 0.12
C VAL A 35 24.32 6.86 -0.28
N ARG A 36 23.53 7.94 -0.19
CA ARG A 36 24.02 9.31 -0.43
C ARG A 36 25.19 9.65 0.50
N GLU A 37 25.09 9.30 1.78
CA GLU A 37 26.16 9.50 2.77
C GLU A 37 27.43 8.74 2.39
N VAL A 38 27.32 7.46 2.02
CA VAL A 38 28.44 6.64 1.55
C VAL A 38 29.07 7.22 0.28
N THR A 39 28.27 7.67 -0.69
CA THR A 39 28.80 8.29 -1.91
C THR A 39 29.54 9.60 -1.64
N SER A 40 29.08 10.39 -0.66
CA SER A 40 29.74 11.65 -0.30
C SER A 40 31.09 11.46 0.39
N THR A 41 31.31 10.30 1.01
CA THR A 41 32.50 10.01 1.83
C THR A 41 33.55 9.18 1.13
N THR A 42 33.18 8.36 0.14
CA THR A 42 34.10 7.37 -0.47
C THR A 42 35.06 7.95 -1.52
N GLY A 43 34.83 9.15 -2.06
CA GLY A 43 35.74 9.77 -3.04
C GLY A 43 35.94 8.98 -4.35
N HIS A 44 35.11 7.96 -4.59
CA HIS A 44 35.19 7.06 -5.74
C HIS A 44 34.03 7.37 -6.71
N ASP A 45 34.33 8.12 -7.77
CA ASP A 45 33.32 8.60 -8.74
C ASP A 45 32.55 7.46 -9.43
N ASP A 46 33.19 6.32 -9.67
CA ASP A 46 32.54 5.15 -10.29
C ASP A 46 31.57 4.46 -9.31
N LEU A 47 31.99 4.28 -8.06
CA LEU A 47 31.12 3.75 -7.00
C LEU A 47 29.93 4.68 -6.76
N ALA A 48 30.17 5.99 -6.75
CA ALA A 48 29.12 7.00 -6.64
C ALA A 48 28.11 6.93 -7.79
N ARG A 49 28.57 6.76 -9.03
CA ARG A 49 27.70 6.57 -10.20
C ARG A 49 26.87 5.29 -10.14
N THR A 50 27.49 4.16 -9.77
CA THR A 50 26.76 2.88 -9.62
C THR A 50 25.70 2.97 -8.53
N LEU A 51 26.06 3.54 -7.38
CA LEU A 51 25.14 3.72 -6.26
C LEU A 51 24.00 4.69 -6.59
N ALA A 52 24.28 5.79 -7.30
CA ALA A 52 23.24 6.71 -7.79
C ALA A 52 22.27 6.03 -8.78
N SER A 53 22.78 5.18 -9.68
CA SER A 53 21.95 4.42 -10.62
C SER A 53 21.08 3.38 -9.89
N LEU A 54 21.62 2.74 -8.86
CA LEU A 54 20.88 1.81 -8.02
C LEU A 54 19.78 2.55 -7.25
N LEU A 55 20.09 3.71 -6.64
CA LEU A 55 19.12 4.59 -5.98
C LEU A 55 17.96 4.94 -6.90
N SER A 56 18.26 5.42 -8.11
CA SER A 56 17.23 5.84 -9.05
C SER A 56 16.32 4.67 -9.47
N THR A 57 16.90 3.47 -9.63
CA THR A 57 16.13 2.25 -9.93
C THR A 57 15.24 1.85 -8.75
N MET A 58 15.75 1.98 -7.52
CA MET A 58 15.01 1.73 -6.29
C MET A 58 13.87 2.75 -6.11
N GLU A 59 14.14 4.05 -6.26
CA GLU A 59 13.15 5.13 -6.21
C GLU A 59 12.00 4.89 -7.21
N HIS A 60 12.33 4.54 -8.45
CA HIS A 60 11.32 4.30 -9.49
C HIS A 60 10.48 3.04 -9.20
N SER A 61 11.13 1.93 -8.84
CA SER A 61 10.44 0.68 -8.53
C SER A 61 9.57 0.81 -7.28
N HIS A 62 10.10 1.47 -6.24
CA HIS A 62 9.43 1.70 -4.98
C HIS A 62 8.16 2.53 -5.15
N ARG A 63 8.24 3.66 -5.87
CA ARG A 63 7.08 4.51 -6.13
C ARG A 63 5.94 3.73 -6.77
N ARG A 64 6.24 2.91 -7.78
CA ARG A 64 5.24 2.06 -8.45
C ARG A 64 4.62 1.03 -7.51
N VAL A 65 5.42 0.42 -6.63
CA VAL A 65 4.92 -0.54 -5.64
C VAL A 65 4.01 0.15 -4.63
N VAL A 66 4.42 1.30 -4.09
CA VAL A 66 3.59 2.06 -3.14
C VAL A 66 2.28 2.52 -3.80
N GLU A 67 2.34 3.10 -5.00
CA GLU A 67 1.15 3.49 -5.76
C GLU A 67 0.19 2.31 -5.97
N SER A 68 0.72 1.15 -6.36
CA SER A 68 -0.08 -0.06 -6.58
C SER A 68 -0.69 -0.60 -5.28
N LEU A 69 0.05 -0.57 -4.17
CA LEU A 69 -0.45 -1.03 -2.87
C LEU A 69 -1.51 -0.09 -2.31
N THR A 70 -1.32 1.22 -2.43
CA THR A 70 -2.29 2.24 -2.02
C THR A 70 -3.57 2.14 -2.85
N GLN A 71 -3.45 1.98 -4.17
CA GLN A 71 -4.61 1.77 -5.03
C GLN A 71 -5.38 0.50 -4.63
N HIS A 72 -4.67 -0.60 -4.40
CA HIS A 72 -5.30 -1.85 -4.00
C HIS A 72 -5.99 -1.74 -2.63
N ALA A 73 -5.38 -1.07 -1.66
CA ALA A 73 -6.01 -0.80 -0.36
C ALA A 73 -7.30 0.02 -0.52
N GLN A 74 -7.32 0.99 -1.43
CA GLN A 74 -8.51 1.79 -1.71
C GLN A 74 -9.61 0.97 -2.40
N GLU A 75 -9.25 0.08 -3.33
CA GLU A 75 -10.19 -0.86 -3.95
C GLU A 75 -10.83 -1.79 -2.92
N LEU A 76 -10.05 -2.29 -1.95
CA LEU A 76 -10.56 -3.11 -0.85
C LEU A 76 -11.54 -2.32 0.04
N HIS A 77 -11.25 -1.05 0.32
CA HIS A 77 -12.13 -0.20 1.11
C HIS A 77 -13.46 0.06 0.40
N VAL A 78 -13.41 0.39 -0.89
CA VAL A 78 -14.62 0.57 -1.73
C VAL A 78 -15.44 -0.72 -1.80
N ALA A 79 -14.78 -1.87 -1.96
CA ALA A 79 -15.46 -3.15 -1.98
C ALA A 79 -16.17 -3.44 -0.64
N ALA A 80 -15.49 -3.21 0.50
CA ALA A 80 -16.08 -3.39 1.83
C ALA A 80 -17.33 -2.52 2.02
N GLN A 81 -17.28 -1.24 1.64
CA GLN A 81 -18.43 -0.33 1.70
C GLN A 81 -19.59 -0.77 0.80
N ALA A 82 -19.29 -1.27 -0.40
CA ALA A 82 -20.30 -1.78 -1.31
C ALA A 82 -21.03 -3.00 -0.74
N TYR A 83 -20.28 -3.92 -0.11
CA TYR A 83 -20.88 -5.08 0.56
C TYR A 83 -21.77 -4.69 1.74
N GLU A 84 -21.34 -3.76 2.60
CA GLU A 84 -22.17 -3.26 3.71
C GLU A 84 -23.48 -2.65 3.23
N ARG A 85 -23.43 -1.88 2.12
CA ARG A 85 -24.61 -1.28 1.53
C ARG A 85 -25.58 -2.34 0.99
N ILE A 86 -25.06 -3.34 0.28
CA ILE A 86 -25.87 -4.45 -0.24
C ILE A 86 -26.51 -5.24 0.91
N ASP A 87 -25.77 -5.50 1.99
CA ASP A 87 -26.29 -6.22 3.15
C ASP A 87 -27.41 -5.42 3.85
N ALA A 88 -27.23 -4.11 4.02
CA ALA A 88 -28.26 -3.23 4.57
C ALA A 88 -29.53 -3.16 3.70
N GLU A 89 -29.38 -3.06 2.37
CA GLU A 89 -30.50 -3.05 1.42
C GLU A 89 -31.24 -4.40 1.42
N LEU A 90 -30.53 -5.52 1.50
CA LEU A 90 -31.11 -6.86 1.63
C LEU A 90 -31.84 -7.03 2.98
N GLY A 91 -31.24 -6.58 4.08
CA GLY A 91 -31.87 -6.62 5.41
C GLY A 91 -33.18 -5.82 5.45
N ALA A 92 -33.17 -4.61 4.91
CA ALA A 92 -34.37 -3.77 4.81
C ALA A 92 -35.46 -4.42 3.94
N ALA A 93 -35.10 -5.08 2.84
CA ALA A 93 -36.06 -5.77 1.99
C ALA A 93 -36.73 -6.97 2.70
N VAL A 94 -35.99 -7.68 3.56
CA VAL A 94 -36.51 -8.81 4.35
C VAL A 94 -37.48 -8.35 5.44
N GLU A 95 -37.22 -7.21 6.10
CA GLU A 95 -38.13 -6.66 7.12
C GLU A 95 -39.47 -6.18 6.55
N VAL A 96 -39.49 -5.71 5.30
CA VAL A 96 -40.72 -5.21 4.64
C VAL A 96 -41.64 -6.35 4.16
N THR A 97 -41.14 -7.60 4.10
CA THR A 97 -41.93 -8.78 3.66
C THR A 97 -42.50 -9.62 4.81
N GLN A 98 -42.25 -9.26 6.07
CA GLN A 98 -42.87 -9.84 7.27
C GLN A 98 -44.06 -9.01 7.75
#